data_AF-A0AAV4YBA9-F1
#
_entry.id   AF-A0AAV4YBA9-F1
#
_cell.length_a   1.000
_cell.length_b   1.000
_cell.length_c   1.000
_cell.angle_alpha   90.00
_cell.angle_beta   90.00
_cell.angle_gamma   90.00
#
_symmetry.space_group_name_H-M   'P 1'
#
loop_
_entity.id
_entity.type
_entity.pdbx_description
1 polymer ?
#
loop_
_entity_poly.entity_id
_entity_poly.type
_entity_poly.pdbx_seq_one_letter_code
_entity_poly.pdbx_strand_id
1 'polypeptide(L)'
;MNLKDVSDCSKVSSIFKCCCFYSIVLVLLLLLKGSHSLDCFKCVSVGGDNQPCEDPFHNNYTKDILEAPCWAGRKQRDGVFPATACIKLSGIYEDTGETMIVRGCALDSGTLTIDTEIVRMSHCGGFYFDNRYVSGCLQSCSEDACNRSVSIYSWKWMSYLILLITLTYIH
;
A
#
# COMPACT_ATOMS: atom_id res chain seq x y z
N MET A 1 60.81 5.82 -43.35
CA MET A 1 59.42 5.98 -43.83
C MET A 1 58.50 5.22 -42.89
N ASN A 2 57.81 5.99 -42.03
CA ASN A 2 56.49 5.79 -41.39
C ASN A 2 56.25 4.45 -40.65
N LEU A 3 56.35 4.34 -39.31
CA LEU A 3 55.74 5.10 -38.20
C LEU A 3 54.21 5.25 -38.31
N LYS A 4 53.47 4.34 -37.65
CA LYS A 4 52.22 4.61 -36.89
C LYS A 4 51.84 3.38 -36.05
N ASP A 5 52.67 3.08 -35.06
CA ASP A 5 52.19 2.54 -33.78
C ASP A 5 51.56 3.69 -32.97
N VAL A 6 50.67 3.32 -32.04
CA VAL A 6 50.19 4.14 -30.91
C VAL A 6 49.13 5.21 -31.22
N SER A 7 47.86 4.84 -31.40
CA SER A 7 46.73 5.65 -30.90
C SER A 7 45.38 4.92 -30.97
N ASP A 8 45.09 4.01 -30.03
CA ASP A 8 43.75 4.02 -29.39
C ASP A 8 43.60 3.20 -28.09
N CYS A 9 44.69 2.81 -27.43
CA CYS A 9 44.62 2.20 -26.09
C CYS A 9 44.10 3.21 -25.01
N SER A 10 44.10 4.51 -25.32
CA SER A 10 43.61 5.57 -24.42
C SER A 10 42.07 5.69 -24.39
N LYS A 11 41.35 5.36 -25.47
CA LYS A 11 39.87 5.42 -25.49
C LYS A 11 39.24 4.21 -24.82
N VAL A 12 39.86 3.03 -24.94
CA VAL A 12 39.41 1.79 -24.28
C VAL A 12 39.48 1.93 -22.74
N SER A 13 40.52 2.60 -22.23
CA SER A 13 40.68 2.89 -20.79
C SER A 13 39.59 3.83 -20.25
N SER A 14 39.14 4.81 -21.04
CA SER A 14 38.06 5.73 -20.67
C SER A 14 36.70 5.03 -20.65
N ILE A 15 36.43 4.16 -21.64
CA ILE A 15 35.19 3.37 -21.74
C ILE A 15 35.10 2.33 -20.60
N PHE A 16 36.19 1.65 -20.25
CA PHE A 16 36.23 0.70 -19.13
C PHE A 16 35.99 1.37 -17.77
N LYS A 17 36.52 2.59 -17.57
CA LYS A 17 36.26 3.40 -16.38
C LYS A 17 34.81 3.88 -16.31
N CYS A 18 34.22 4.24 -17.45
CA CYS A 18 32.82 4.64 -17.56
C CYS A 18 31.87 3.47 -17.27
N CYS A 19 32.16 2.27 -17.79
CA CYS A 19 31.41 1.05 -17.49
C CYS A 19 31.53 0.66 -16.01
N CYS A 20 32.74 0.68 -15.42
CA CYS A 20 32.90 0.39 -13.99
C CYS A 20 32.16 1.41 -13.11
N PHE A 21 32.18 2.69 -13.46
CA PHE A 21 31.44 3.72 -12.73
C PHE A 21 29.92 3.52 -12.84
N TYR A 22 29.40 3.22 -14.03
CA TYR A 22 27.97 2.89 -14.21
C TYR A 22 27.58 1.61 -13.47
N SER A 23 28.42 0.58 -13.46
CA SER A 23 28.18 -0.64 -12.69
C SER A 23 28.20 -0.39 -11.18
N ILE A 24 29.10 0.46 -10.68
CA ILE A 24 29.15 0.87 -9.26
C ILE A 24 27.91 1.69 -8.89
N VAL A 25 27.49 2.64 -9.74
CA VAL A 25 26.27 3.43 -9.54
C VAL A 25 25.02 2.55 -9.57
N LEU A 26 24.94 1.58 -10.49
CA LEU A 26 23.84 0.62 -10.56
C LEU A 26 23.80 -0.27 -9.30
N VAL A 27 24.94 -0.77 -8.83
CA VAL A 27 25.03 -1.53 -7.58
C VAL A 27 24.63 -0.66 -6.39
N LEU A 28 25.05 0.60 -6.34
CA LEU A 28 24.67 1.54 -5.27
C LEU A 28 23.17 1.84 -5.27
N LEU A 29 22.55 2.01 -6.44
CA LEU A 29 21.10 2.18 -6.60
C LEU A 29 20.32 0.93 -6.18
N LEU A 30 20.84 -0.27 -6.45
CA LEU A 30 20.25 -1.54 -6.02
C LEU A 30 20.38 -1.78 -4.50
N LEU A 31 21.36 -1.14 -3.85
CA LEU A 31 21.56 -1.20 -2.40
C LEU A 31 20.66 -0.22 -1.63
N LEU A 32 20.05 0.77 -2.29
CA LEU A 32 19.02 1.62 -1.72
C LEU A 32 17.68 0.89 -1.68
N LYS A 33 17.58 -0.16 -0.84
CA LYS A 33 16.28 -0.74 -0.48
C LYS A 33 15.56 0.23 0.45
N GLY A 34 14.69 1.07 -0.11
CA GLY A 34 13.73 1.82 0.69
C GLY A 34 12.82 0.86 1.44
N SER A 35 12.67 1.04 2.75
CA SER A 35 11.59 0.42 3.50
C SER A 35 10.31 1.16 3.10
N HIS A 36 9.47 0.52 2.30
CA HIS A 36 8.16 1.07 1.94
C HIS A 36 7.21 0.86 3.12
N SER A 37 6.79 1.96 3.72
CA SER A 37 5.62 2.02 4.59
C SER A 37 4.47 2.49 3.74
N LEU A 38 3.30 1.85 3.88
CA LEU A 38 2.09 2.35 3.22
C LEU A 38 1.58 3.62 3.90
N ASP A 39 0.89 4.44 3.11
CA ASP A 39 0.09 5.55 3.60
C ASP A 39 -1.37 5.12 3.68
N CYS A 40 -2.06 5.35 4.80
CA CYS A 40 -3.46 4.95 4.94
C CYS A 40 -4.30 6.05 5.57
N PHE A 41 -5.60 6.05 5.27
CA PHE A 41 -6.53 6.83 6.06
C PHE A 41 -6.65 6.24 7.46
N LYS A 42 -6.58 7.08 8.48
CA LYS A 42 -6.66 6.72 9.88
C LYS A 42 -7.62 7.65 10.60
N CYS A 43 -8.78 7.11 10.97
CA CYS A 43 -9.86 7.88 11.57
C CYS A 43 -10.90 6.96 12.19
N VAL A 44 -11.69 7.50 13.10
CA VAL A 44 -12.88 6.85 13.67
C VAL A 44 -14.05 7.82 13.51
N SER A 45 -15.21 7.27 13.19
CA SER A 45 -16.49 7.98 13.17
C SER A 45 -17.58 7.09 13.76
N VAL A 46 -18.37 7.65 14.68
CA VAL A 46 -19.53 7.01 15.29
C VAL A 46 -20.72 7.95 15.15
N GLY A 47 -21.82 7.47 14.57
CA GLY A 47 -23.00 8.29 14.29
C GLY A 47 -22.74 9.45 13.32
N GLY A 48 -21.63 9.43 12.57
CA GLY A 48 -21.24 10.50 11.66
C GLY A 48 -20.58 11.71 12.33
N ASP A 49 -20.02 11.56 13.53
CA ASP A 49 -19.31 12.62 14.25
C ASP A 49 -18.02 13.10 13.53
N ASN A 50 -17.50 12.32 12.58
CA ASN A 50 -16.31 12.63 11.80
C ASN A 50 -16.57 12.47 10.29
N GLN A 51 -17.15 13.51 9.69
CA GLN A 51 -17.50 13.55 8.27
C GLN A 51 -16.34 13.21 7.30
N PRO A 52 -15.08 13.66 7.53
CA PRO A 52 -13.93 13.21 6.74
C PRO A 52 -13.73 11.69 6.72
N CYS A 53 -14.05 11.01 7.82
CA CYS A 53 -13.94 9.56 7.92
C CYS A 53 -15.10 8.84 7.23
N GLU A 54 -16.28 9.43 7.21
CA GLU A 54 -17.44 8.90 6.47
C GLU A 54 -17.20 8.93 4.95
N ASP A 55 -16.80 10.10 4.43
CA ASP A 55 -16.59 10.33 3.01
C ASP A 55 -15.26 11.04 2.70
N PRO A 56 -14.21 10.29 2.34
CA PRO A 56 -12.90 10.84 2.00
C PRO A 56 -12.82 11.35 0.55
N PHE A 57 -13.92 11.34 -0.22
CA PHE A 57 -13.97 11.93 -1.57
C PHE A 57 -14.12 13.46 -1.52
N HIS A 58 -14.44 14.02 -0.35
CA HIS A 58 -14.37 15.46 -0.14
C HIS A 58 -12.91 15.93 0.03
N ASN A 59 -12.38 16.56 -1.01
CA ASN A 59 -10.97 16.96 -1.14
C ASN A 59 -10.44 17.95 -0.08
N ASN A 60 -11.32 18.56 0.73
CA ASN A 60 -10.90 19.55 1.72
C ASN A 60 -10.28 18.92 2.97
N TYR A 61 -10.61 17.66 3.28
CA TYR A 61 -10.25 17.01 4.55
C TYR A 61 -9.30 15.82 4.41
N THR A 62 -9.01 15.43 3.17
CA THR A 62 -8.33 14.16 2.85
C THR A 62 -6.88 14.13 3.33
N LYS A 63 -6.25 15.30 3.57
CA LYS A 63 -4.88 15.39 4.10
C LYS A 63 -4.82 15.19 5.61
N ASP A 64 -5.85 15.58 6.35
CA ASP A 64 -5.81 15.61 7.82
C ASP A 64 -5.97 14.21 8.43
N ILE A 65 -6.61 13.30 7.69
CA ILE A 65 -6.85 11.91 8.09
C ILE A 65 -5.91 10.90 7.42
N LEU A 66 -4.98 11.36 6.57
CA LEU A 66 -3.99 10.51 5.91
C LEU A 66 -2.73 10.42 6.79
N GLU A 67 -2.38 9.22 7.22
CA GLU A 67 -1.14 8.97 7.97
C GLU A 67 -0.07 8.47 7.00
N ALA A 68 1.05 9.20 6.92
CA ALA A 68 2.17 8.94 6.02
C ALA A 68 3.52 9.30 6.68
N PRO A 69 4.46 8.36 6.90
CA PRO A 69 4.33 6.91 6.71
C PRO A 69 3.46 6.28 7.81
N CYS A 70 2.63 5.28 7.47
CA CYS A 70 1.78 4.67 8.49
C CYS A 70 2.45 3.60 9.35
N TRP A 71 2.17 3.64 10.65
CA TRP A 71 2.70 2.69 11.64
C TRP A 71 1.58 1.89 12.30
N ALA A 72 1.83 0.61 12.54
CA ALA A 72 0.90 -0.30 13.21
C ALA A 72 1.63 -1.12 14.28
N GLY A 73 0.91 -1.45 15.36
CA GLY A 73 1.40 -2.38 16.37
C GLY A 73 1.40 -3.82 15.86
N ARG A 74 2.30 -4.65 16.40
CA ARG A 74 2.34 -6.09 16.13
C ARG A 74 1.91 -6.87 17.36
N LYS A 75 0.98 -7.82 17.20
CA LYS A 75 0.55 -8.68 18.30
C LYS A 75 1.77 -9.37 18.93
N GLN A 76 1.84 -9.43 20.26
CA GLN A 76 2.93 -10.04 21.03
C GLN A 76 4.33 -9.40 20.85
N ARG A 77 4.41 -8.15 20.38
CA ARG A 77 5.66 -7.38 20.36
C ARG A 77 5.41 -5.95 20.83
N ASP A 78 6.30 -5.44 21.66
CA ASP A 78 6.29 -4.04 22.06
C ASP A 78 6.88 -3.18 20.94
N GLY A 79 6.20 -2.06 20.64
CA GLY A 79 6.62 -1.10 19.63
C GLY A 79 5.73 -1.06 18.39
N VAL A 80 6.07 -0.14 17.49
CA VAL A 80 5.36 0.09 16.23
C VAL A 80 6.23 -0.28 15.04
N PHE A 81 5.60 -0.79 13.99
CA PHE A 81 6.25 -1.28 12.78
C PHE A 81 5.61 -0.60 11.56
N PRO A 82 6.36 -0.45 10.46
CA PRO A 82 5.81 0.11 9.23
C PRO A 82 4.64 -0.75 8.75
N ALA A 83 3.50 -0.13 8.49
CA ALA A 83 2.29 -0.83 8.11
C ALA A 83 2.44 -1.44 6.70
N THR A 84 1.86 -2.63 6.52
CA THR A 84 1.85 -3.35 5.24
C THR A 84 0.45 -3.49 4.66
N ALA A 85 -0.58 -3.02 5.38
CA ALA A 85 -1.94 -2.96 4.89
C ALA A 85 -2.74 -1.81 5.51
N CYS A 86 -3.74 -1.33 4.79
CA CYS A 86 -4.78 -0.46 5.29
C CYS A 86 -6.05 -1.29 5.58
N ILE A 87 -6.77 -0.92 6.63
CA ILE A 87 -8.06 -1.52 6.98
C ILE A 87 -9.18 -0.48 6.98
N LYS A 88 -10.39 -0.93 6.66
CA LYS A 88 -11.64 -0.21 6.79
C LYS A 88 -12.67 -1.13 7.43
N LEU A 89 -13.20 -0.72 8.58
CA LEU A 89 -14.36 -1.32 9.21
C LEU A 89 -15.53 -0.38 9.02
N SER A 90 -16.66 -0.91 8.56
CA SER A 90 -17.91 -0.16 8.48
C SER A 90 -19.03 -1.04 9.00
N GLY A 91 -19.84 -0.52 9.91
CA GLY A 91 -20.96 -1.28 10.49
C GLY A 91 -21.99 -0.39 11.15
N ILE A 92 -22.97 -1.06 11.77
CA ILE A 92 -24.06 -0.43 12.51
C ILE A 92 -24.11 -1.10 13.89
N TYR A 93 -24.17 -0.30 14.95
CA TYR A 93 -24.38 -0.81 16.30
C TYR A 93 -25.81 -1.35 16.45
N GLU A 94 -25.96 -2.57 16.96
CA GLU A 94 -27.29 -3.18 17.10
C GLU A 94 -28.14 -2.58 18.22
N ASP A 95 -27.51 -1.94 19.21
CA ASP A 95 -28.18 -1.31 20.35
C ASP A 95 -28.78 0.07 20.01
N THR A 96 -28.03 0.94 19.31
CA THR A 96 -28.44 2.31 19.00
C THR A 96 -28.83 2.53 17.54
N GLY A 97 -28.42 1.63 16.63
CA GLY A 97 -28.57 1.84 15.18
C GLY A 97 -27.61 2.87 14.59
N GLU A 98 -26.63 3.35 15.36
CA GLU A 98 -25.62 4.31 14.88
C GLU A 98 -24.63 3.65 13.93
N THR A 99 -24.19 4.38 12.90
CA THR A 99 -23.12 3.94 12.02
C THR A 99 -21.77 4.01 12.71
N MET A 100 -20.88 3.10 12.34
CA MET A 100 -19.49 3.07 12.80
C MET A 100 -18.58 2.93 11.60
N ILE A 101 -17.62 3.83 11.44
CA ILE A 101 -16.55 3.72 10.46
C ILE A 101 -15.21 3.86 11.17
N VAL A 102 -14.34 2.86 10.97
CA VAL A 102 -12.97 2.87 11.48
C VAL A 102 -12.03 2.61 10.32
N ARG A 103 -11.10 3.53 10.08
CA ARG A 103 -9.99 3.36 9.14
C ARG A 103 -8.69 3.36 9.91
N GLY A 104 -7.75 2.53 9.48
CA GLY A 104 -6.45 2.50 10.13
C GLY A 104 -5.45 1.67 9.37
N CYS A 105 -4.31 1.52 10.01
CA CYS A 105 -3.16 0.81 9.49
C CYS A 105 -2.99 -0.49 10.23
N ALA A 106 -2.58 -1.51 9.50
CA ALA A 106 -2.39 -2.82 10.04
C ALA A 106 -1.10 -3.44 9.49
N LEU A 107 -0.56 -4.36 10.28
CA LEU A 107 0.61 -5.12 9.93
C LEU A 107 0.21 -6.57 9.71
N ASP A 108 0.48 -7.09 8.52
CA ASP A 108 0.45 -8.52 8.27
C ASP A 108 1.68 -9.13 8.97
N SER A 109 1.45 -9.95 10.00
CA SER A 109 2.52 -10.53 10.81
C SER A 109 3.14 -11.77 10.17
N GLY A 110 2.66 -12.21 9.00
CA GLY A 110 3.29 -13.30 8.26
C GLY A 110 3.02 -14.68 8.84
N THR A 111 2.15 -14.82 9.84
CA THR A 111 2.00 -16.06 10.60
C THR A 111 1.28 -17.13 9.79
N LEU A 112 1.65 -18.41 9.95
CA LEU A 112 1.09 -19.57 9.22
C LEU A 112 -0.42 -19.80 9.47
N THR A 113 -0.97 -19.20 10.53
CA THR A 113 -2.39 -19.21 10.83
C THR A 113 -3.06 -17.94 10.31
N ILE A 114 -3.58 -18.04 9.09
CA ILE A 114 -4.45 -17.06 8.42
C ILE A 114 -5.62 -16.56 9.31
N ASP A 115 -6.01 -17.32 10.33
CA ASP A 115 -7.23 -17.09 11.12
C ASP A 115 -7.09 -16.11 12.30
N THR A 116 -5.90 -15.55 12.53
CA THR A 116 -5.66 -14.68 13.71
C THR A 116 -5.26 -13.24 13.37
N GLU A 117 -5.21 -12.90 12.08
CA GLU A 117 -4.77 -11.58 11.61
C GLU A 117 -5.90 -10.90 10.83
N ILE A 118 -6.40 -9.79 11.38
CA ILE A 118 -7.44 -8.92 10.79
C ILE A 118 -7.13 -8.51 9.33
N VAL A 119 -5.86 -8.55 8.94
CA VAL A 119 -5.35 -8.11 7.64
C VAL A 119 -5.68 -9.06 6.51
N ARG A 120 -5.94 -10.35 6.78
CA ARG A 120 -6.03 -11.39 5.74
C ARG A 120 -7.45 -11.87 5.42
N MET A 121 -8.47 -11.35 6.09
CA MET A 121 -9.84 -11.81 5.91
C MET A 121 -10.80 -10.62 5.78
N SER A 122 -11.06 -10.21 4.53
CA SER A 122 -12.19 -9.33 4.26
C SER A 122 -13.47 -10.13 4.42
N HIS A 123 -14.28 -9.79 5.42
CA HIS A 123 -15.51 -10.51 5.74
C HIS A 123 -16.56 -9.56 6.30
N CYS A 124 -17.82 -9.95 6.18
CA CYS A 124 -18.95 -9.25 6.78
C CYS A 124 -19.63 -10.15 7.80
N GLY A 125 -20.03 -9.59 8.93
CA GLY A 125 -20.64 -10.31 10.03
C GLY A 125 -20.79 -9.43 11.26
N GLY A 126 -21.24 -10.05 12.35
CA GLY A 126 -21.30 -9.41 13.65
C GLY A 126 -19.99 -9.54 14.42
N PHE A 127 -19.54 -8.46 15.05
CA PHE A 127 -18.36 -8.44 15.91
C PHE A 127 -18.55 -7.47 17.07
N TYR A 128 -17.72 -7.61 18.10
CA TYR A 128 -17.70 -6.68 19.22
C TYR A 128 -16.65 -5.58 18.98
N PHE A 129 -17.07 -4.33 19.10
CA PHE A 129 -16.19 -3.16 19.12
C PHE A 129 -16.51 -2.34 20.37
N ASP A 130 -15.49 -2.09 21.20
CA ASP A 130 -15.63 -1.37 22.48
C ASP A 130 -16.79 -1.87 23.36
N ASN A 131 -16.86 -3.20 23.54
CA ASN A 131 -17.91 -3.92 24.27
C ASN A 131 -19.35 -3.78 23.71
N ARG A 132 -19.52 -3.23 22.51
CA ARG A 132 -20.81 -3.12 21.83
C ARG A 132 -20.84 -4.03 20.60
N TYR A 133 -22.02 -4.57 20.31
CA TYR A 133 -22.19 -5.46 19.15
C TYR A 133 -22.46 -4.64 17.89
N VAL A 134 -21.66 -4.89 16.86
CA VAL A 134 -21.67 -4.20 15.57
C VAL A 134 -21.88 -5.21 14.46
N SER A 135 -22.85 -4.95 13.59
CA SER A 135 -23.03 -5.70 12.35
C SER A 135 -22.41 -4.92 11.20
N GLY A 136 -21.40 -5.49 10.53
CA GLY A 136 -20.62 -4.74 9.54
C GLY A 136 -19.68 -5.57 8.68
N CYS A 137 -18.79 -4.87 7.98
CA CYS A 137 -17.78 -5.44 7.11
C CYS A 137 -16.38 -4.92 7.46
N LEU A 138 -15.41 -5.83 7.44
CA LEU A 138 -13.98 -5.54 7.48
C LEU A 138 -13.40 -5.69 6.07
N GLN A 139 -12.66 -4.70 5.62
CA GLN A 139 -11.97 -4.68 4.33
C GLN A 139 -10.49 -4.36 4.55
N SER A 140 -9.60 -5.09 3.87
CA SER A 140 -8.15 -4.85 3.88
C SER A 140 -7.60 -4.69 2.47
N CYS A 141 -6.54 -3.89 2.34
CA CYS A 141 -5.84 -3.66 1.08
C CYS A 141 -4.38 -3.23 1.34
N SER A 142 -3.51 -3.34 0.33
CA SER A 142 -2.04 -3.19 0.48
C SER A 142 -1.44 -2.10 -0.42
N GLU A 143 -2.26 -1.15 -0.86
CA GLU A 143 -1.84 -0.03 -1.71
C GLU A 143 -2.00 1.29 -0.95
N ASP A 144 -1.26 2.33 -1.33
CA ASP A 144 -1.35 3.63 -0.67
C ASP A 144 -2.77 4.22 -0.77
N ALA A 145 -3.27 4.70 0.36
CA ALA A 145 -4.58 5.32 0.53
C ALA A 145 -5.76 4.46 0.01
N CYS A 146 -5.59 3.13 -0.05
CA CYS A 146 -6.57 2.22 -0.65
C CYS A 146 -7.87 2.07 0.15
N ASN A 147 -7.83 2.37 1.46
CA ASN A 147 -9.00 2.32 2.34
C ASN A 147 -9.92 3.56 2.21
N ARG A 148 -9.77 4.34 1.12
CA ARG A 148 -10.64 5.47 0.75
C ARG A 148 -12.06 5.03 0.39
N SER A 149 -12.20 3.97 -0.40
CA SER A 149 -13.45 3.62 -1.11
C SER A 149 -13.97 2.23 -0.76
N VAL A 150 -15.25 1.99 -1.04
CA VAL A 150 -15.75 0.63 -1.27
C VAL A 150 -15.08 0.12 -2.55
N SER A 151 -14.39 -1.02 -2.47
CA SER A 151 -13.74 -1.64 -3.62
C SER A 151 -14.81 -2.14 -4.60
N ILE A 152 -14.90 -1.51 -5.77
CA ILE A 152 -15.64 -2.03 -6.92
C ILE A 152 -14.69 -2.02 -8.13
N TYR A 153 -13.69 -2.91 -8.12
CA TYR A 153 -12.84 -3.10 -9.30
C TYR A 153 -12.76 -4.57 -9.71
N SER A 154 -13.43 -4.86 -10.83
CA SER A 154 -13.25 -6.08 -11.61
C SER A 154 -11.99 -5.93 -12.46
N TRP A 155 -10.88 -6.52 -11.99
CA TRP A 155 -9.58 -6.58 -12.67
C TRP A 155 -9.63 -7.17 -14.09
N LYS A 156 -10.76 -7.81 -14.46
CA LYS A 156 -10.99 -8.46 -15.76
C LYS A 156 -10.88 -7.51 -16.96
N TRP A 157 -11.18 -6.22 -16.78
CA TRP A 157 -11.17 -5.24 -17.87
C TRP A 157 -9.77 -4.74 -18.22
N MET A 158 -8.86 -4.68 -17.24
CA MET A 158 -7.47 -4.28 -17.46
C MET A 158 -6.68 -5.34 -18.23
N SER A 159 -6.93 -6.63 -17.98
CA SER A 159 -6.33 -7.71 -18.78
C SER A 159 -6.77 -7.71 -20.25
N TYR A 160 -8.00 -7.28 -20.54
CA TYR A 160 -8.53 -7.23 -21.92
C TYR A 160 -7.92 -6.09 -22.74
N LEU A 161 -7.69 -4.92 -22.12
CA LEU A 161 -7.07 -3.77 -22.79
C LEU A 161 -5.60 -4.04 -23.15
N ILE A 162 -4.84 -4.71 -22.26
CA ILE A 162 -3.45 -5.08 -22.53
C ILE A 162 -3.36 -6.08 -23.69
N LEU A 163 -4.26 -7.08 -23.76
CA LEU A 163 -4.32 -8.04 -24.86
C LEU A 163 -4.60 -7.36 -26.20
N LEU A 164 -5.56 -6.42 -26.24
CA LEU A 164 -5.90 -5.68 -27.46
C LEU A 164 -4.75 -4.81 -27.97
N ILE A 165 -4.04 -4.13 -27.07
CA ILE A 165 -2.88 -3.29 -27.43
C ILE A 165 -1.74 -4.15 -28.00
N THR A 166 -1.49 -5.34 -27.44
CA THR A 166 -0.46 -6.24 -27.98
C THR A 166 -0.82 -6.79 -29.36
N LEU A 167 -2.10 -7.06 -29.64
CA LEU A 167 -2.54 -7.55 -30.95
C LEU A 167 -2.48 -6.46 -32.04
N THR A 168 -2.63 -5.18 -31.69
CA THR A 168 -2.48 -4.07 -32.64
C THR A 168 -1.03 -3.67 -32.93
N TYR A 169 -0.06 -4.11 -32.11
CA TYR A 169 1.37 -3.80 -32.31
C TYR A 169 2.13 -4.91 -33.04
N ILE A 170 1.47 -6.06 -33.28
CA ILE A 170 2.01 -7.22 -34.01
C ILE A 170 1.64 -7.16 -35.51
N HIS A 171 0.82 -6.19 -35.91
CA HIS A 171 0.40 -5.96 -37.29
C HIS A 171 0.85 -4.59 -37.80
#